data_AF-A0ABD0A5U2-F1
#
_entry.id   AF-A0ABD0A5U2-F1
#
_cell.length_a   1.000
_cell.length_b   1.000
_cell.length_c   1.000
_cell.angle_alpha   90.00
_cell.angle_beta   90.00
_cell.angle_gamma   90.00
#
_symmetry.space_group_name_H-M   'P 1'
#
loop_
_entity.id
_entity.type
_entity.pdbx_description
1 polymer ?
#
loop_
_entity_poly.entity_id
_entity_poly.type
_entity_poly.pdbx_seq_one_letter_code
_entity_poly.pdbx_strand_id
1 'polypeptide(L)'
;MGVIFGISAVLLFPTLFITATHLFDYATNIWVALYIPLVPMFLGYLFFSFGLKRIPASQAMTLALVEIPVATLLAVYLVGESLTFNSYLGLVLILLCVIVLTKKKD
;
A
#
# COMPACT_ATOMS: atom_id res chain seq x y z
N MET A 1 0.33 -14.34 6.77
CA MET A 1 0.00 -12.90 6.82
C MET A 1 -0.97 -12.55 7.94
N GLY A 2 -2.17 -13.16 8.02
CA GLY A 2 -3.14 -12.83 9.08
C GLY A 2 -2.63 -12.92 10.53
N VAL A 3 -1.83 -13.94 10.88
CA VAL A 3 -1.23 -14.08 12.22
C VAL A 3 -0.25 -12.93 12.52
N ILE A 4 0.53 -12.48 11.54
CA ILE A 4 1.48 -11.38 11.70
C ILE A 4 0.71 -10.09 11.99
N PHE A 5 -0.32 -9.78 11.20
CA PHE A 5 -1.20 -8.63 11.44
C PHE A 5 -1.91 -8.70 12.79
N GLY A 6 -2.40 -9.88 13.19
CA GLY A 6 -3.06 -10.07 14.47
C GLY A 6 -2.13 -9.82 15.65
N ILE A 7 -0.92 -10.39 15.62
CA ILE A 7 0.09 -10.15 16.66
C ILE A 7 0.50 -8.67 16.68
N SER A 8 0.80 -8.08 15.52
CA SER A 8 1.15 -6.65 15.42
C SER A 8 0.02 -5.75 15.93
N ALA A 9 -1.24 -6.07 15.66
CA ALA A 9 -2.39 -5.32 16.15
C ALA A 9 -2.50 -5.39 17.69
N VAL A 10 -2.31 -6.57 18.28
CA VAL A 10 -2.29 -6.74 19.74
C VAL A 10 -1.14 -5.95 20.37
N LEU A 11 0.03 -5.97 19.73
CA LEU A 11 1.23 -5.26 20.20
C LEU A 11 1.08 -3.73 20.08
N LEU A 12 0.36 -3.25 19.06
CA LEU A 12 0.07 -1.83 18.86
C LEU A 12 -1.15 -1.33 19.63
N PHE A 13 -2.03 -2.22 20.11
CA PHE A 13 -3.23 -1.83 20.85
C PHE A 13 -2.97 -0.88 22.05
N PRO A 14 -1.88 -1.06 22.84
CA PRO A 14 -1.56 -0.13 23.94
C PRO A 14 -1.26 1.31 23.48
N THR A 15 -0.70 1.51 22.29
CA THR A 15 -0.34 2.85 21.81
C THR A 15 -1.58 3.71 21.53
N LEU A 16 -2.72 3.05 21.28
CA LEU A 16 -4.02 3.69 21.15
C LEU A 16 -4.35 4.49 22.42
N PHE A 17 -4.16 3.93 23.62
CA PHE A 17 -4.46 4.62 24.88
C PHE A 17 -3.56 5.83 25.14
N ILE A 18 -2.38 5.89 24.51
CA ILE A 18 -1.41 6.99 24.67
C ILE A 18 -1.67 8.10 23.64
N THR A 19 -2.07 7.73 22.42
CA THR A 19 -2.08 8.66 21.25
C THR A 19 -3.50 9.05 20.80
N ALA A 20 -4.53 8.28 21.14
CA ALA A 20 -5.87 8.42 20.58
C ALA A 20 -6.75 9.50 21.27
N THR A 21 -6.15 10.56 21.80
CA THR A 21 -6.86 11.60 22.58
C THR A 21 -8.03 12.22 21.83
N HIS A 22 -7.94 12.34 20.50
CA HIS A 22 -8.97 12.95 19.64
C HIS A 22 -9.70 11.95 18.73
N LEU A 23 -9.50 10.64 18.93
CA LEU A 23 -10.01 9.63 18.00
C LEU A 23 -11.55 9.57 17.95
N PHE A 24 -12.19 9.84 19.09
CA PHE A 24 -13.65 9.78 19.24
C PHE A 24 -14.34 11.15 19.16
N ASP A 25 -13.59 12.23 19.00
CA ASP A 25 -14.13 13.60 18.99
C ASP A 25 -14.99 13.89 17.76
N TYR A 26 -14.64 13.28 16.62
CA TYR A 26 -15.31 13.50 15.35
C TYR A 26 -15.61 12.17 14.66
N ALA A 27 -16.81 12.05 14.07
CA ALA A 27 -17.20 10.88 13.28
C ALA A 27 -16.19 10.61 12.13
N THR A 28 -15.62 11.66 11.53
CA THR A 28 -14.59 11.54 10.50
C THR A 28 -13.35 10.79 10.99
N ASN A 29 -12.90 11.04 12.22
CA ASN A 29 -11.71 10.38 12.77
C ASN A 29 -11.95 8.88 12.91
N ILE A 30 -13.15 8.48 13.35
CA ILE A 30 -13.58 7.08 13.44
C ILE A 30 -13.60 6.45 12.04
N TRP A 31 -14.18 7.12 11.06
CA TRP A 31 -14.23 6.62 9.67
C TRP A 31 -12.83 6.44 9.06
N VAL A 32 -11.93 7.40 9.25
CA VAL A 32 -10.54 7.31 8.76
C VAL A 32 -9.79 6.18 9.48
N ALA A 33 -9.96 6.06 10.79
CA ALA A 33 -9.36 4.99 11.59
C ALA A 33 -9.85 3.59 11.19
N LEU A 34 -11.08 3.47 10.70
CA LEU A 34 -11.62 2.23 10.15
C LEU A 34 -11.16 1.98 8.71
N TYR A 35 -11.12 3.05 7.90
CA TYR A 35 -10.79 3.00 6.48
C TYR A 35 -9.38 2.43 6.25
N ILE A 36 -8.37 2.94 6.94
CA ILE A 36 -6.96 2.54 6.75
C ILE A 36 -6.71 1.03 6.96
N PRO A 37 -7.13 0.39 8.07
CA PRO A 37 -6.90 -1.04 8.24
C PRO A 37 -7.78 -1.89 7.32
N LEU A 38 -9.00 -1.47 6.98
CA LEU A 38 -9.92 -2.28 6.19
C LEU A 38 -9.65 -2.23 4.68
N VAL A 39 -9.37 -1.03 4.15
CA VAL A 39 -9.29 -0.84 2.69
C VAL A 39 -7.87 -1.08 2.18
N PRO A 40 -6.86 -0.23 2.43
CA PRO A 40 -5.53 -0.44 1.87
C PRO A 40 -4.82 -1.66 2.47
N MET A 41 -4.95 -1.92 3.78
CA MET A 41 -4.35 -3.11 4.38
C MET A 41 -5.13 -4.39 4.08
N PHE A 42 -6.33 -4.57 4.66
CA PHE A 42 -7.02 -5.85 4.56
C PHE A 42 -7.39 -6.22 3.12
N LEU A 43 -8.06 -5.32 2.38
CA LEU A 43 -8.46 -5.58 0.99
C LEU A 43 -7.25 -5.77 0.06
N GLY A 44 -6.23 -4.93 0.21
CA GLY A 44 -5.00 -5.00 -0.58
C GLY A 44 -4.28 -6.34 -0.41
N TYR A 45 -4.05 -6.76 0.84
CA TYR A 45 -3.40 -8.04 1.12
C TYR A 45 -4.27 -9.25 0.79
N LEU A 46 -5.59 -9.12 0.83
CA LEU A 46 -6.51 -10.16 0.38
C LEU A 46 -6.34 -10.42 -1.12
N PHE A 47 -6.35 -9.37 -1.95
CA PHE A 47 -6.09 -9.50 -3.38
C PHE A 47 -4.68 -9.97 -3.70
N PHE A 48 -3.67 -9.51 -2.96
CA PHE A 48 -2.30 -10.03 -3.09
C PHE A 48 -2.22 -11.53 -2.78
N SER A 49 -2.89 -11.97 -1.71
CA SER A 49 -2.98 -13.39 -1.34
C SER A 49 -3.72 -14.23 -2.39
N PHE A 50 -4.73 -13.66 -3.06
CA PHE A 50 -5.38 -14.30 -4.21
C PHE A 50 -4.46 -14.36 -5.43
N GLY A 51 -3.67 -13.31 -5.69
CA GLY A 51 -2.67 -13.30 -6.77
C GLY A 51 -1.61 -14.39 -6.60
N LEU A 52 -1.11 -14.59 -5.38
CA LEU A 52 -0.16 -15.65 -5.02
C LEU A 52 -0.69 -17.07 -5.29
N LYS A 53 -2.01 -17.28 -5.37
CA LYS A 53 -2.59 -18.58 -5.76
C LYS A 53 -2.54 -18.84 -7.27
N ARG A 54 -2.30 -17.80 -8.09
CA ARG A 54 -2.34 -17.87 -9.56
C ARG A 54 -0.97 -17.70 -10.21
N ILE A 55 -0.05 -16.96 -9.59
CA ILE A 55 1.28 -16.67 -10.13
C ILE A 55 2.37 -16.98 -9.09
N PRO A 56 3.60 -17.33 -9.53
CA PRO A 56 4.72 -17.54 -8.62
C PRO A 56 5.06 -16.27 -7.83
N ALA A 57 5.50 -16.45 -6.58
CA ALA A 57 5.77 -15.34 -5.66
C ALA A 57 6.75 -14.28 -6.21
N SER A 58 7.76 -14.70 -6.98
CA SER A 58 8.69 -13.77 -7.63
C SER A 58 8.00 -12.83 -8.63
N GLN A 59 7.04 -13.32 -9.41
CA GLN A 59 6.25 -12.48 -10.32
C GLN A 59 5.25 -11.60 -9.57
N ALA A 60 4.68 -12.08 -8.47
CA ALA A 60 3.79 -11.27 -7.63
C ALA A 60 4.54 -10.07 -7.02
N MET A 61 5.78 -10.27 -6.57
CA MET A 61 6.63 -9.21 -6.02
C MET A 61 7.03 -8.18 -7.08
N THR A 62 7.31 -8.61 -8.33
CA THR A 62 7.59 -7.64 -9.41
C THR A 62 6.35 -6.86 -9.83
N LEU A 63 5.17 -7.48 -9.81
CA LEU A 63 3.91 -6.75 -10.03
C LEU A 63 3.59 -5.76 -8.91
N ALA A 64 3.94 -6.08 -7.66
CA ALA A 64 3.73 -5.18 -6.53
C ALA A 64 4.52 -3.87 -6.65
N LEU A 65 5.65 -3.84 -7.38
CA LEU A 65 6.38 -2.60 -7.67
C LEU A 65 5.54 -1.57 -8.47
N VAL A 66 4.49 -2.02 -9.17
CA VAL A 66 3.53 -1.14 -9.85
C VAL A 66 2.73 -0.29 -8.86
N GLU A 67 2.66 -0.67 -7.59
CA GLU A 67 2.08 0.15 -6.53
C GLU A 67 2.74 1.54 -6.47
N ILE A 68 4.06 1.63 -6.62
CA ILE A 68 4.81 2.89 -6.49
C ILE A 68 4.34 3.96 -7.50
N PRO A 69 4.29 3.69 -8.82
CA PRO A 69 3.78 4.66 -9.78
C PRO A 69 2.29 4.93 -9.57
N VAL A 70 1.47 3.93 -9.20
CA VAL A 70 0.04 4.16 -8.93
C VAL A 70 -0.14 5.07 -7.71
N ALA A 71 0.57 4.83 -6.62
CA ALA A 71 0.53 5.64 -5.41
C ALA A 71 1.00 7.07 -5.68
N THR A 72 2.04 7.23 -6.49
CA THR A 72 2.56 8.55 -6.89
C THR A 72 1.53 9.31 -7.73
N LEU A 73 0.86 8.64 -8.68
CA LEU A 73 -0.22 9.24 -9.46
C LEU A 73 -1.41 9.63 -8.57
N LEU A 74 -1.77 8.78 -7.60
CA LEU A 74 -2.82 9.09 -6.63
C LEU A 74 -2.42 10.27 -5.73
N ALA A 75 -1.15 10.40 -5.33
CA ALA A 75 -0.67 11.55 -4.56
C ALA A 75 -0.77 12.86 -5.35
N VAL A 76 -0.35 12.86 -6.62
CA VAL A 76 -0.50 14.03 -7.50
C VAL A 76 -1.98 14.38 -7.71
N TYR A 77 -2.83 13.38 -7.96
CA TYR A 77 -4.22 13.62 -8.35
C TYR A 77 -5.16 13.92 -7.17
N LEU A 78 -5.08 13.14 -6.08
CA LEU A 78 -5.94 13.31 -4.91
C LEU A 78 -5.39 14.30 -3.88
N VAL A 79 -4.07 14.29 -3.64
CA VAL A 79 -3.43 15.14 -2.62
C VAL A 79 -2.97 16.47 -3.22
N GLY A 80 -2.76 16.52 -4.54
CA GLY A 80 -2.29 17.73 -5.24
C GLY A 80 -0.78 17.95 -5.11
N GLU A 81 -0.02 16.90 -4.78
CA GLU A 81 1.44 17.02 -4.67
C GLU A 81 2.08 17.37 -6.02
N SER A 82 2.99 18.33 -6.00
CA SER A 82 3.78 18.72 -7.17
C SER A 82 5.08 17.93 -7.20
N LEU A 83 5.27 17.13 -8.23
CA LEU A 83 6.48 16.34 -8.41
C LEU A 83 7.56 17.18 -9.09
N THR A 84 8.79 17.05 -8.59
CA THR A 84 9.97 17.60 -9.26
C THR A 84 10.29 16.80 -10.51
N PHE A 85 11.05 17.40 -11.43
CA PHE A 85 11.49 16.72 -12.64
C PHE A 85 12.22 15.39 -12.34
N ASN A 86 13.04 15.36 -11.30
CA ASN A 86 13.74 14.15 -10.85
C ASN A 86 12.79 13.05 -10.38
N SER A 87 11.68 13.40 -9.73
CA SER A 87 10.65 12.45 -9.28
C SER A 87 9.94 11.78 -10.45
N TYR A 88 9.62 12.54 -11.51
CA TYR A 88 9.08 11.98 -12.75
C TYR A 88 10.06 11.03 -13.44
N LEU A 89 11.34 11.41 -13.48
CA LEU A 89 12.41 10.56 -14.03
C LEU A 89 12.50 9.23 -13.27
N GLY A 90 12.52 9.28 -11.93
CA GLY A 90 12.51 8.08 -11.08
C GLY A 90 11.29 7.19 -11.34
N LEU A 91 10.10 7.78 -11.49
CA LEU A 91 8.87 7.04 -11.79
C LEU A 91 8.95 6.32 -13.14
N VAL A 92 9.48 6.96 -14.18
CA VAL A 92 9.71 6.34 -15.49
C VAL A 92 10.73 5.19 -15.39
N LEU A 93 11.81 5.37 -14.63
CA LEU A 93 12.81 4.32 -14.39
C LEU A 93 12.21 3.10 -13.69
N ILE A 94 11.38 3.29 -12.67
CA ILE A 94 10.69 2.18 -11.98
C ILE A 94 9.77 1.44 -12.95
N LEU A 95 8.96 2.17 -13.73
CA LEU A 95 8.09 1.56 -14.74
C LEU A 95 8.87 0.75 -15.78
N LEU A 96 9.99 1.28 -16.28
CA LEU A 96 10.87 0.56 -17.21
C LEU A 96 11.44 -0.71 -16.58
N CYS A 97 11.89 -0.63 -15.32
CA CYS A 97 12.42 -1.78 -14.58
C CYS A 97 11.36 -2.89 -14.47
N VAL A 98 10.12 -2.54 -14.11
CA VAL A 98 9.02 -3.51 -14.04
C VAL A 98 8.73 -4.13 -15.40
N ILE A 99 8.66 -3.33 -16.48
CA ILE A 99 8.42 -3.86 -17.84
C ILE A 99 9.51 -4.86 -18.25
N VAL A 100 10.78 -4.55 -17.97
CA VAL A 100 11.91 -5.44 -18.27
C VAL A 100 11.83 -6.74 -17.45
N LEU A 101 11.51 -6.65 -16.15
CA LEU A 101 11.40 -7.80 -15.26
C LEU A 101 10.18 -8.69 -15.54
N THR A 102 9.09 -8.10 -16.04
CA THR A 102 7.86 -8.83 -16.39
C THR A 102 7.95 -9.47 -17.78
N LYS A 103 8.84 -9.01 -18.67
CA LYS A 103 9.11 -9.72 -19.93
C LYS A 103 9.70 -11.10 -19.63
N LYS A 104 8.91 -12.13 -19.93
CA LYS A 104 9.34 -13.53 -19.89
C LYS A 104 10.58 -13.68 -20.76
N LYS A 105 11.64 -14.27 -20.20
CA LYS A 105 12.78 -14.77 -20.98
C LYS A 105 12.24 -15.91 -21.84
N ASP A 106 12.04 -15.63 -23.12
CA ASP A 106 11.83 -16.66 -24.15
C ASP A 106 13.05 -17.59 -24.22
#